data_AF-A0A0F7FH50-F1
#
_entry.id   AF-A0A0F7FH50-F1
#
_cell.length_a   1.000
_cell.length_b   1.000
_cell.length_c   1.000
_cell.angle_alpha   90.00
_cell.angle_beta   90.00
_cell.angle_gamma   90.00
#
_symmetry.space_group_name_H-M   'P 1'
#
loop_
_entity.id
_entity.type
_entity.pdbx_description
1 polymer ?
#
loop_
_entity_poly.entity_id
_entity_poly.type
_entity_poly.pdbx_seq_one_letter_code
_entity_poly.pdbx_strand_id
1 'polypeptide(L)'
;MSLNLEALRRLIEPVTKVAGFEGFVVATSDGLPLVSSITDKDLEEKVAALTAVLSEVGNRASTELGKGEADWITVNAPDGSGIIYIKLGDIGYMAVLFSKDTRLGVLLYTLRDIKKKILESRITP
;
A
#
# COMPACT_ATOMS: atom_id res chain seq x y z
N MET A 1 -11.05 19.77 3.31
CA MET A 1 -10.65 19.24 4.63
C MET A 1 -9.21 18.75 4.48
N SER A 2 -8.27 19.10 5.37
CA SER A 2 -6.86 18.70 5.21
C SER A 2 -6.66 17.27 5.69
N LEU A 3 -5.96 16.46 4.89
CA LEU A 3 -5.55 15.10 5.26
C LEU A 3 -4.66 15.16 6.52
N ASN A 4 -5.04 14.45 7.59
CA ASN A 4 -4.23 14.39 8.81
C ASN A 4 -3.13 13.32 8.64
N LEU A 5 -1.97 13.74 8.13
CA LEU A 5 -0.82 12.87 7.87
C LEU A 5 -0.26 12.21 9.15
N GLU A 6 -0.38 12.85 10.30
CA GLU A 6 0.12 12.28 11.55
C GLU A 6 -0.78 11.15 12.05
N ALA A 7 -2.10 11.32 11.96
CA ALA A 7 -3.04 10.25 12.25
C ALA A 7 -2.87 9.06 11.27
N LEU A 8 -2.68 9.34 9.98
CA LEU A 8 -2.41 8.33 8.96
C LEU A 8 -1.13 7.53 9.29
N ARG A 9 -0.03 8.21 9.63
CA ARG A 9 1.23 7.55 10.06
C ARG A 9 1.03 6.63 11.24
N ARG A 10 0.28 7.06 12.27
CA ARG A 10 -0.01 6.24 13.45
C ARG A 10 -0.82 4.99 13.12
N LEU A 11 -1.77 5.09 12.21
CA LEU A 11 -2.56 3.93 11.77
C LEU A 11 -1.73 2.93 10.99
N ILE A 12 -0.70 3.38 10.26
CA ILE A 12 0.15 2.52 9.42
C ILE A 12 1.30 1.89 10.22
N GLU A 13 1.76 2.51 11.30
CA GLU A 13 2.88 2.05 12.14
C GLU A 13 2.93 0.53 12.42
N PRO A 14 1.80 -0.18 12.67
CA PRO A 14 1.82 -1.63 12.89
C PRO A 14 2.43 -2.45 11.74
N VAL A 15 2.41 -1.99 10.49
CA VAL A 15 3.01 -2.72 9.36
C VAL A 15 4.51 -2.94 9.54
N THR A 16 5.19 -1.97 10.18
CA THR A 16 6.64 -1.97 10.38
C THR A 16 7.12 -3.08 11.34
N LYS A 17 6.18 -3.65 12.11
CA LYS A 17 6.42 -4.72 13.08
C LYS A 17 6.27 -6.12 12.46
N VAL A 18 5.84 -6.21 11.20
CA VAL A 18 5.72 -7.49 10.49
C VAL A 18 7.12 -7.99 10.12
N ALA A 19 7.44 -9.23 10.49
CA ALA A 19 8.71 -9.85 10.13
C ALA A 19 8.89 -9.88 8.60
N GLY A 20 10.07 -9.46 8.13
CA GLY A 20 10.39 -9.35 6.70
C GLY A 20 9.88 -8.07 6.02
N PHE A 21 9.30 -7.12 6.76
CA PHE A 21 8.97 -5.79 6.24
C PHE A 21 10.24 -5.02 5.82
N GLU A 22 10.24 -4.46 4.61
CA GLU A 22 11.39 -3.71 4.06
C GLU A 22 11.09 -2.21 3.87
N GLY A 23 9.82 -1.85 3.63
CA GLY A 23 9.41 -0.46 3.50
C GLY A 23 7.98 -0.30 3.01
N PHE A 24 7.41 0.89 3.21
CA PHE A 24 6.14 1.25 2.58
C PHE A 24 6.18 2.66 2.01
N VAL A 25 5.31 2.88 1.01
CA VAL A 25 4.94 4.20 0.51
C VAL A 25 3.43 4.27 0.36
N VAL A 26 2.81 5.26 1.00
CA VAL A 26 1.45 5.70 0.68
C VAL A 26 1.56 6.78 -0.37
N ALA A 27 0.90 6.59 -1.49
CA ALA A 27 0.83 7.55 -2.58
C ALA A 27 -0.62 7.79 -2.99
N THR A 28 -0.87 8.96 -3.55
CA THR A 28 -2.13 9.27 -4.24
C THR A 28 -2.29 8.37 -5.48
N SER A 29 -3.50 8.34 -6.06
CA SER A 29 -3.79 7.56 -7.27
C SER A 29 -2.97 7.97 -8.50
N ASP A 30 -2.45 9.20 -8.54
CA ASP A 30 -1.55 9.73 -9.57
C ASP A 30 -0.06 9.55 -9.22
N GLY A 31 0.26 8.91 -8.09
CA GLY A 31 1.63 8.51 -7.74
C GLY A 31 2.43 9.54 -6.95
N LEU A 32 1.79 10.55 -6.34
CA LEU A 32 2.46 11.49 -5.44
C LEU A 32 2.66 10.84 -4.06
N PRO A 33 3.91 10.74 -3.54
CA PRO A 33 4.15 10.24 -2.19
C PRO A 33 3.52 11.14 -1.12
N LEU A 34 2.82 10.53 -0.16
CA LEU A 34 2.20 11.20 0.99
C LEU A 34 2.90 10.86 2.31
N VAL A 35 3.17 9.56 2.53
CA VAL A 35 3.81 9.04 3.73
C VAL A 35 4.67 7.85 3.34
N SER A 36 5.91 7.83 3.79
CA SER A 36 6.86 6.76 3.48
C SER A 36 7.68 6.38 4.70
N SER A 37 8.07 5.10 4.80
CA SER A 37 9.14 4.64 5.69
C SER A 37 10.50 4.53 4.99
N ILE A 38 10.53 4.66 3.66
CA ILE A 38 11.73 4.59 2.83
C ILE A 38 12.46 5.93 2.94
N THR A 39 13.72 5.90 3.35
CA THR A 39 14.55 7.10 3.51
C THR A 39 15.25 7.53 2.22
N ASP A 40 15.49 6.58 1.31
CA ASP A 40 16.02 6.84 -0.03
C ASP A 40 14.92 7.49 -0.89
N LYS A 41 15.16 8.74 -1.30
CA LYS A 41 14.17 9.55 -2.01
C LYS A 41 13.93 9.06 -3.44
N ASP A 42 14.97 8.59 -4.12
CA ASP A 42 14.84 8.07 -5.48
C ASP A 42 14.04 6.76 -5.47
N LEU A 43 14.28 5.92 -4.46
CA LEU A 43 13.50 4.71 -4.26
C LEU A 43 12.04 5.01 -3.87
N GLU A 44 11.80 5.97 -2.98
CA GLU A 44 10.44 6.42 -2.60
C GLU A 44 9.63 6.88 -3.81
N GLU A 45 10.20 7.78 -4.63
CA GLU A 45 9.56 8.28 -5.85
C GLU A 45 9.27 7.15 -6.85
N LYS A 46 10.24 6.25 -7.04
CA LYS A 46 10.07 5.10 -7.93
C LYS A 46 8.94 4.18 -7.48
N VAL A 47 8.87 3.86 -6.18
CA VAL A 47 7.80 3.02 -5.63
C VAL A 47 6.45 3.69 -5.77
N ALA A 48 6.33 4.99 -5.51
CA ALA A 48 5.09 5.74 -5.65
C ALA A 48 4.57 5.76 -7.10
N ALA A 49 5.45 6.05 -8.07
CA ALA A 49 5.10 6.05 -9.48
C ALA A 49 4.63 4.67 -9.96
N LEU A 50 5.36 3.60 -9.60
CA LEU A 50 4.98 2.23 -9.96
C LEU A 50 3.68 1.78 -9.29
N THR A 51 3.40 2.29 -8.09
CA THR A 51 2.13 2.04 -7.38
C THR A 51 0.93 2.53 -8.18
N ALA A 52 1.00 3.76 -8.71
CA ALA A 52 -0.07 4.32 -9.54
C ALA A 52 -0.32 3.44 -10.78
N VAL A 53 0.74 3.11 -11.51
CA VAL A 53 0.67 2.31 -12.74
C VAL A 53 0.11 0.90 -12.48
N LEU A 54 0.66 0.17 -11.51
CA LEU A 54 0.23 -1.21 -11.25
C LEU A 54 -1.18 -1.28 -10.66
N SER A 55 -1.55 -0.30 -9.84
CA SER A 55 -2.91 -0.23 -9.29
C SER A 55 -3.93 0.07 -10.37
N GLU A 56 -3.61 0.95 -11.33
CA GLU A 56 -4.46 1.20 -12.50
C GLU A 56 -4.65 -0.07 -13.34
N VAL A 57 -3.56 -0.75 -13.69
CA VAL A 57 -3.60 -1.98 -14.49
C VAL A 57 -4.39 -3.08 -13.78
N GLY A 58 -4.14 -3.30 -12.48
CA GLY A 58 -4.84 -4.31 -11.71
C GLY A 58 -6.34 -4.02 -11.55
N ASN A 59 -6.72 -2.76 -11.30
CA ASN A 59 -8.13 -2.36 -11.25
C ASN A 59 -8.83 -2.54 -12.60
N ARG A 60 -8.17 -2.16 -13.69
CA ARG A 60 -8.71 -2.35 -15.04
C ARG A 60 -8.92 -3.84 -15.32
N ALA A 61 -7.90 -4.67 -15.09
CA ALA A 61 -8.00 -6.11 -15.28
C ALA A 61 -9.15 -6.72 -14.46
N SER A 62 -9.27 -6.34 -13.18
CA SER A 62 -10.34 -6.81 -12.29
C SER A 62 -11.74 -6.39 -12.78
N THR A 63 -11.89 -5.14 -13.21
CA THR A 63 -13.17 -4.57 -13.65
C THR A 63 -13.62 -5.16 -14.99
N GLU A 64 -12.73 -5.24 -15.98
CA GLU A 64 -13.02 -5.81 -17.30
C GLU A 64 -13.41 -7.30 -17.21
N LEU A 65 -12.91 -8.01 -16.21
CA LEU A 65 -13.26 -9.41 -15.92
C LEU A 65 -14.47 -9.55 -14.98
N GLY A 66 -15.19 -8.46 -14.70
CA GLY A 66 -16.43 -8.48 -13.91
C GLY A 66 -16.24 -8.76 -12.42
N LYS A 67 -15.06 -8.48 -11.86
CA LYS A 67 -14.75 -8.67 -10.42
C LYS A 67 -14.92 -7.39 -9.58
N GLY A 68 -15.12 -6.24 -10.23
CA GLY A 68 -15.16 -4.93 -9.58
C GLY A 68 -13.76 -4.36 -9.34
N GLU A 69 -13.66 -3.36 -8.46
CA GLU A 69 -12.38 -2.75 -8.10
C GLU A 69 -11.45 -3.74 -7.38
N ALA A 70 -10.15 -3.67 -7.67
CA ALA A 70 -9.15 -4.49 -7.03
C ALA A 70 -8.96 -4.02 -5.57
N ASP A 71 -9.20 -4.93 -4.62
CA ASP A 71 -9.03 -4.65 -3.19
C ASP A 71 -7.53 -4.53 -2.81
N TRP A 72 -6.70 -5.38 -3.41
CA TRP A 72 -5.25 -5.42 -3.29
C TRP A 72 -4.63 -6.12 -4.51
N ILE A 73 -3.36 -5.83 -4.80
CA ILE A 73 -2.56 -6.40 -5.89
C ILE A 73 -1.21 -6.84 -5.30
N THR A 74 -0.59 -7.89 -5.83
CA THR A 74 0.72 -8.35 -5.40
C THR A 74 1.63 -8.69 -6.57
N VAL A 75 2.92 -8.44 -6.39
CA VAL A 75 3.99 -8.85 -7.29
C VAL A 75 4.99 -9.65 -6.47
N ASN A 76 5.30 -10.87 -6.90
CA ASN A 76 6.14 -11.80 -6.15
C ASN A 76 7.35 -12.18 -7.01
N ALA A 77 8.54 -12.11 -6.40
CA ALA A 77 9.79 -12.56 -6.99
C ALA A 77 10.03 -14.07 -6.71
N PRO A 78 10.82 -14.77 -7.55
CA PRO A 78 11.11 -16.19 -7.35
C PRO A 78 11.78 -16.53 -6.02
N ASP A 79 12.50 -15.58 -5.42
CA ASP A 79 13.17 -15.76 -4.13
C ASP A 79 12.21 -15.64 -2.94
N GLY A 80 10.95 -15.28 -3.17
CA GLY A 80 9.91 -15.11 -2.16
C GLY A 80 9.70 -13.66 -1.69
N SER A 81 10.51 -12.71 -2.16
CA SER A 81 10.31 -11.27 -1.91
C SER A 81 9.22 -10.69 -2.82
N GLY A 82 8.83 -9.44 -2.61
CA GLY A 82 7.85 -8.79 -3.47
C GLY A 82 7.25 -7.50 -2.94
N ILE A 83 6.12 -7.12 -3.54
CA ILE A 83 5.39 -5.88 -3.25
C ILE A 83 3.89 -6.17 -3.17
N ILE A 84 3.23 -5.69 -2.10
CA ILE A 84 1.77 -5.64 -2.00
C ILE A 84 1.30 -4.19 -2.18
N TYR A 85 0.29 -3.97 -3.01
CA TYR A 85 -0.42 -2.71 -3.18
C TYR A 85 -1.83 -2.85 -2.61
N ILE A 86 -2.27 -1.94 -1.75
CA ILE A 86 -3.62 -1.94 -1.18
C ILE A 86 -4.27 -0.56 -1.30
N LYS A 87 -5.55 -0.52 -1.72
CA LYS A 87 -6.33 0.72 -1.81
C LYS A 87 -6.70 1.23 -0.41
N LEU A 88 -6.41 2.50 -0.13
CA LEU A 88 -6.71 3.19 1.15
C LEU A 88 -7.86 4.20 0.99
N GLY A 89 -9.01 3.74 0.47
CA GLY A 89 -10.14 4.62 0.19
C GLY A 89 -9.77 5.71 -0.81
N ASP A 90 -10.12 6.95 -0.49
CA ASP A 90 -9.87 8.12 -1.36
C ASP A 90 -8.47 8.74 -1.19
N ILE A 91 -7.66 8.22 -0.26
CA ILE A 91 -6.27 8.69 -0.06
C ILE A 91 -5.39 8.26 -1.25
N GLY A 92 -5.67 7.08 -1.82
CA GLY A 92 -4.85 6.45 -2.86
C GLY A 92 -4.48 5.02 -2.48
N TYR A 93 -3.20 4.68 -2.63
CA TYR A 93 -2.68 3.32 -2.45
C TYR A 93 -1.49 3.30 -1.50
N MET A 94 -1.34 2.17 -0.80
CA MET A 94 -0.15 1.86 -0.03
C MET A 94 0.58 0.68 -0.67
N ALA A 95 1.83 0.90 -1.05
CA ALA A 95 2.76 -0.15 -1.45
C ALA A 95 3.60 -0.59 -0.25
N VAL A 96 3.82 -1.89 -0.11
CA VAL A 96 4.66 -2.48 0.92
C VAL A 96 5.63 -3.47 0.29
N LEU A 97 6.91 -3.21 0.47
CA LEU A 97 8.01 -4.08 0.09
C LEU A 97 8.24 -5.10 1.20
N PHE A 98 8.43 -6.36 0.81
CA PHE A 98 8.60 -7.47 1.73
C PHE A 98 9.69 -8.43 1.26
N SER A 99 10.45 -8.94 2.22
CA SER A 99 11.49 -9.93 1.99
C SER A 99 10.91 -11.35 1.92
N LYS A 100 11.74 -12.29 1.48
CA LYS A 100 11.42 -13.74 1.47
C LYS A 100 11.08 -14.34 2.83
N ASP A 101 11.47 -13.69 3.92
CA ASP A 101 11.21 -14.16 5.28
C ASP A 101 9.83 -13.73 5.79
N THR A 102 9.07 -12.99 4.95
CA THR A 102 7.77 -12.45 5.30
C THR A 102 6.70 -13.52 5.36
N ARG A 103 5.96 -13.56 6.47
CA ARG A 103 4.72 -14.34 6.57
C ARG A 103 3.59 -13.58 5.85
N LEU A 104 3.42 -13.82 4.55
CA LEU A 104 2.47 -13.07 3.70
C LEU A 104 1.04 -13.00 4.25
N GLY A 105 0.54 -14.07 4.86
CA GLY A 105 -0.78 -14.06 5.49
C GLY A 105 -0.89 -13.05 6.64
N VAL A 106 0.17 -12.89 7.44
CA VAL A 106 0.25 -11.90 8.52
C VAL A 106 0.34 -10.50 7.94
N LEU A 107 1.16 -10.30 6.90
CA LEU A 107 1.27 -9.00 6.23
C LEU A 107 -0.09 -8.56 5.67
N LEU A 108 -0.75 -9.42 4.88
CA LEU A 108 -2.04 -9.11 4.27
C LEU A 108 -3.14 -8.87 5.32
N TYR A 109 -3.14 -9.64 6.43
CA TYR A 109 -4.03 -9.38 7.56
C TYR A 109 -3.82 -7.98 8.15
N THR A 110 -2.57 -7.62 8.45
CA THR A 110 -2.21 -6.30 8.99
C THR A 110 -2.63 -5.18 8.05
N LEU A 111 -2.40 -5.33 6.73
CA LEU A 111 -2.79 -4.31 5.75
C LEU A 111 -4.30 -4.12 5.66
N ARG A 112 -5.07 -5.21 5.72
CA ARG A 112 -6.54 -5.15 5.75
C ARG A 112 -7.07 -4.49 7.02
N ASP A 113 -6.45 -4.76 8.17
CA ASP A 113 -6.79 -4.10 9.44
C ASP A 113 -6.50 -2.60 9.40
N ILE A 114 -5.34 -2.21 8.86
CA ILE A 114 -4.96 -0.80 8.63
C ILE A 114 -5.98 -0.11 7.73
N LYS A 115 -6.30 -0.72 6.57
CA LYS A 115 -7.30 -0.19 5.63
C LYS A 115 -8.65 0.03 6.34
N LYS A 116 -9.12 -0.95 7.09
CA LYS A 116 -10.37 -0.87 7.84
C LYS A 116 -10.36 0.32 8.81
N LYS A 117 -9.30 0.46 9.62
CA LYS A 117 -9.15 1.56 10.58
C LYS A 117 -9.11 2.93 9.91
N ILE A 118 -8.44 3.05 8.77
CA ILE A 118 -8.40 4.28 7.98
C ILE A 118 -9.82 4.68 7.52
N LEU A 119 -10.57 3.73 6.97
CA LEU A 119 -11.96 3.96 6.53
C LEU A 119 -12.88 4.36 7.70
N GLU A 120 -12.72 3.74 8.88
CA GLU A 120 -13.51 4.07 10.07
C GLU A 120 -13.16 5.43 10.68
N SER A 121 -11.89 5.84 10.57
CA SER A 121 -11.37 7.08 11.17
C SER A 121 -11.79 8.38 10.46
N ARG A 122 -12.43 8.29 9.27
CA ARG A 122 -12.83 9.45 8.44
C ARG A 122 -11.69 10.44 8.16
N ILE A 123 -10.46 9.94 8.04
CA ILE A 123 -9.30 10.75 7.65
C ILE A 123 -9.30 10.99 6.12
N THR A 124 -10.12 10.23 5.37
CA THR A 124 -10.41 10.44 3.95
C THR A 124 -11.17 11.76 3.72
N PRO A 125 -10.81 12.57 2.71
CA PRO A 125 -11.51 13.80 2.36
C PRO A 125 -12.95 13.59 1.89
#